data_AF-A0A7C3XCK9-F1
#
_entry.id   AF-A0A7C3XCK9-F1
#
_cell.length_a   1.000
_cell.length_b   1.000
_cell.length_c   1.000
_cell.angle_alpha   90.00
_cell.angle_beta   90.00
_cell.angle_gamma   90.00
#
_symmetry.space_group_name_H-M   'P 1'
#
loop_
_entity.id
_entity.type
_entity.pdbx_description
1 polymer ?
#
loop_
_entity_poly.entity_id
_entity_poly.type
_entity_poly.pdbx_seq_one_letter_code
_entity_poly.pdbx_strand_id
1 'polypeptide(L)'
;MRQISMISALLLVYLFGGARASTQGMPDPGPENSGLRLRLALRPDQTAGVYIVTVELLNVGTSPVTLLAAWPYEHQTGDYAAFLEQEVRFLTYPEVMPESFQTAGRFRRTPQPECQLDPAQSIKVSWTTSANHLKPQRSFPGTNIIFPSPGLYGIKAIVTVLTKQGSRILLLSNEQAIMIGDRPIRPKFATAQIVEPDPNSGMVTLDLGSDHRIEPGDSFRIRHMFLAMWQATVTEVSQVSCRAAVKTMYYEGGPSFPQPGWKARLEPRSNN
;
A
#
# COMPACT_ATOMS: atom_id res chain seq x y z
N MET A 1 -58.71 12.47 16.34
CA MET A 1 -57.89 11.24 16.25
C MET A 1 -56.53 11.65 15.68
N ARG A 2 -55.52 11.97 16.50
CA ARG A 2 -54.49 11.09 17.11
C ARG A 2 -53.72 10.22 16.09
N GLN A 3 -52.51 10.67 15.72
CA GLN A 3 -51.21 9.95 15.78
C GLN A 3 -50.10 10.90 15.25
N ILE A 4 -49.21 11.46 16.11
CA ILE A 4 -47.86 10.97 16.50
C ILE A 4 -46.92 10.90 15.27
N SER A 5 -46.05 11.91 15.03
CA SER A 5 -44.70 12.15 15.59
C SER A 5 -43.62 11.17 15.10
N MET A 6 -42.59 11.69 14.41
CA MET A 6 -41.16 11.31 14.47
C MET A 6 -40.39 12.18 13.47
N ILE A 7 -39.65 13.22 13.89
CA ILE A 7 -38.31 13.19 14.51
C ILE A 7 -37.20 12.82 13.50
N SER A 8 -36.28 13.77 13.34
CA SER A 8 -34.88 13.59 12.93
C SER A 8 -34.56 13.20 11.48
N ALA A 9 -34.51 14.21 10.60
CA ALA A 9 -33.48 14.20 9.56
C ALA A 9 -32.17 14.69 10.20
N LEU A 10 -31.35 13.72 10.59
CA LEU A 10 -30.00 13.89 11.11
C LEU A 10 -29.19 14.74 10.12
N LEU A 11 -28.84 15.96 10.52
CA LEU A 11 -27.85 16.77 9.84
C LEU A 11 -26.49 16.08 10.05
N LEU A 12 -26.09 15.20 9.14
CA LEU A 12 -24.76 14.60 9.16
C LEU A 12 -23.76 15.68 8.71
N VAL A 13 -23.38 16.53 9.66
CA VAL A 13 -22.20 17.39 9.53
C VAL A 13 -21.01 16.44 9.45
N TYR A 14 -20.58 16.13 8.23
CA TYR A 14 -19.25 15.59 8.00
C TYR A 14 -18.27 16.64 8.52
N LEU A 15 -17.86 16.48 9.78
CA LEU A 15 -16.64 17.04 10.33
C LEU A 15 -15.45 16.38 9.61
N PHE A 16 -15.28 16.69 8.33
CA PHE A 16 -13.93 16.74 7.77
C PHE A 16 -13.29 17.95 8.41
N GLY A 17 -12.76 17.73 9.62
CA GLY A 17 -11.80 18.63 10.23
C GLY A 17 -10.73 18.88 9.19
N GLY A 18 -10.80 20.07 8.59
CA GLY A 18 -9.75 20.54 7.72
C GLY A 18 -8.46 20.39 8.49
N ALA A 19 -7.57 19.55 7.98
CA ALA A 19 -6.18 19.57 8.35
C ALA A 19 -5.66 20.96 7.96
N ARG A 20 -5.87 21.93 8.85
CA ARG A 20 -5.01 23.10 8.92
C ARG A 20 -3.61 22.52 9.01
N ALA A 21 -2.77 22.88 8.05
CA ALA A 21 -1.34 22.65 8.08
C ALA A 21 -0.82 23.21 9.41
N SER A 22 -0.81 22.39 10.45
CA SER A 22 -0.22 22.71 11.73
C SER A 22 1.28 22.68 11.50
N THR A 23 1.91 23.82 11.75
CA THR A 23 3.35 24.00 11.95
C THR A 23 4.04 22.74 12.45
N GLN A 24 4.97 22.25 11.62
CA GLN A 24 5.37 20.86 11.39
C GLN A 24 6.13 20.17 12.55
N GLY A 25 5.40 19.65 13.52
CA GLY A 25 5.88 18.55 14.38
C GLY A 25 5.94 17.22 13.61
N MET A 26 6.69 16.25 14.14
CA MET A 26 6.50 14.85 13.77
C MET A 26 5.16 14.37 14.36
N PRO A 27 4.29 13.65 13.62
CA PRO A 27 3.01 13.16 14.14
C PRO A 27 3.16 12.27 15.37
N ASP A 28 2.09 11.99 16.10
CA ASP A 28 2.18 11.00 17.18
C ASP A 28 2.57 9.62 16.63
N PRO A 29 3.44 8.88 17.33
CA PRO A 29 3.82 7.54 16.91
C PRO A 29 2.63 6.59 17.06
N GLY A 30 2.65 5.50 16.30
CA GLY A 30 1.67 4.43 16.40
C GLY A 30 1.75 3.65 17.73
N PRO A 31 0.98 2.55 17.85
CA PRO A 31 0.92 1.77 19.08
C PRO A 31 2.29 1.22 19.47
N GLU A 32 2.48 1.08 20.78
CA GLU A 32 3.67 0.45 21.35
C GLU A 32 3.65 -1.05 21.16
N ASN A 33 4.81 -1.60 20.83
CA ASN A 33 5.05 -3.03 20.88
C ASN A 33 6.48 -3.29 21.37
N SER A 34 6.61 -3.99 22.49
CA SER A 34 7.92 -4.36 23.07
C SER A 34 8.85 -3.16 23.31
N GLY A 35 8.30 -2.04 23.81
CA GLY A 35 9.06 -0.81 24.07
C GLY A 35 9.44 -0.03 22.81
N LEU A 36 8.99 -0.44 21.62
CA LEU A 36 9.21 0.26 20.36
C LEU A 36 7.92 0.89 19.85
N ARG A 37 8.04 2.03 19.15
CA ARG A 37 6.95 2.62 18.36
C ARG A 37 7.44 3.06 16.99
N LEU A 38 6.54 3.01 16.01
CA LEU A 38 6.79 3.48 14.65
C LEU A 38 6.02 4.77 14.39
N ARG A 39 6.68 5.74 13.79
CA ARG A 39 6.07 7.00 13.38
C ARG A 39 6.31 7.22 11.89
N LEU A 40 5.26 7.67 11.21
CA LEU A 40 5.30 8.08 9.82
C LEU A 40 5.06 9.59 9.77
N ALA A 41 5.67 10.29 8.83
CA ALA A 41 5.29 11.62 8.40
C ALA A 41 5.32 11.68 6.88
N LEU A 42 4.23 12.13 6.28
CA LEU A 42 4.12 12.37 4.84
C LEU A 42 3.91 13.86 4.63
N ARG A 43 4.91 14.53 4.08
CA ARG A 43 4.87 15.99 3.85
C ARG A 43 4.88 16.26 2.35
N PRO A 44 3.95 17.04 1.80
CA PRO A 44 4.00 17.39 0.39
C PRO A 44 5.30 18.14 0.10
N ASP A 45 5.94 17.80 -1.01
CA ASP A 45 7.05 18.56 -1.57
C ASP A 45 6.51 19.70 -2.45
N GLN A 46 7.40 20.54 -2.98
CA GLN A 46 7.03 21.62 -3.92
C GLN A 46 6.44 21.09 -5.23
N THR A 47 6.72 19.83 -5.57
CA THR A 47 6.18 19.17 -6.76
C THR A 47 4.88 18.45 -6.43
N ALA A 48 3.81 18.72 -7.18
CA ALA A 48 2.51 18.09 -6.97
C ALA A 48 2.60 16.56 -7.06
N GLY A 49 2.00 15.87 -6.08
CA GLY A 49 2.04 14.41 -5.96
C GLY A 49 3.35 13.84 -5.42
N VAL A 50 4.37 14.67 -5.18
CA VAL A 50 5.61 14.27 -4.53
C VAL A 50 5.53 14.56 -3.03
N TYR A 51 6.03 13.62 -2.24
CA TYR A 51 6.05 13.69 -0.79
C TYR A 51 7.45 13.41 -0.27
N ILE A 52 7.83 14.10 0.80
CA ILE A 52 8.91 13.70 1.68
C ILE A 52 8.30 12.71 2.67
N VAL A 53 8.75 11.47 2.59
CA VAL A 53 8.40 10.41 3.53
C VAL A 53 9.46 10.38 4.60
N THR A 54 9.05 10.49 5.85
CA THR A 54 9.93 10.27 7.00
C THR A 54 9.36 9.14 7.85
N VAL A 55 10.20 8.15 8.14
CA VAL A 55 9.87 7.08 9.08
C VAL A 55 10.85 7.14 10.24
N GLU A 56 10.31 7.06 11.45
CA GLU A 56 11.05 7.09 12.68
C GLU A 56 10.69 5.87 13.52
N LEU A 57 11.69 5.10 13.92
CA LEU A 57 11.58 4.01 14.87
C LEU A 57 12.13 4.48 16.20
N LEU A 58 11.29 4.45 17.25
CA LEU A 58 11.59 5.01 18.56
C LEU A 58 11.66 3.90 19.61
N ASN A 59 12.63 3.98 20.51
CA ASN A 59 12.60 3.23 21.77
C ASN A 59 11.92 4.09 22.84
N VAL A 60 10.69 3.72 23.20
CA VAL A 60 9.91 4.34 24.27
C VAL A 60 9.96 3.55 25.57
N GLY A 61 10.63 2.40 25.56
CA GLY A 61 10.86 1.58 26.73
C GLY A 61 11.95 2.16 27.64
N THR A 62 12.17 1.49 28.77
CA THR A 62 13.15 1.89 29.78
C THR A 62 14.52 1.22 29.61
N SER A 63 14.66 0.32 28.63
CA SER A 63 15.88 -0.46 28.41
C SER A 63 16.37 -0.34 26.96
N PRO A 64 17.69 -0.40 26.70
CA PRO A 64 18.21 -0.45 25.34
C PRO A 64 17.70 -1.66 24.55
N VAL A 65 17.50 -1.47 23.24
CA VAL A 65 17.09 -2.54 22.31
C VAL A 65 18.09 -2.63 21.17
N THR A 66 18.64 -3.82 20.94
CA THR A 66 19.52 -4.09 19.80
C THR A 66 18.74 -4.77 18.67
N LEU A 67 18.71 -4.12 17.52
CA LEU A 67 17.99 -4.52 16.31
C LEU A 67 18.95 -5.08 15.26
N LEU A 68 18.44 -5.98 14.42
CA LEU A 68 19.15 -6.64 13.33
C LEU A 68 18.46 -6.34 11.99
N ALA A 69 19.25 -5.97 10.99
CA ALA A 69 18.77 -5.62 9.65
C ALA A 69 18.27 -6.83 8.81
N ALA A 70 18.28 -8.05 9.35
CA ALA A 70 17.61 -9.25 8.81
C ALA A 70 17.57 -9.42 7.26
N TRP A 71 18.60 -8.98 6.52
CA TRP A 71 18.64 -9.07 5.07
C TRP A 71 18.73 -10.53 4.62
N PRO A 72 17.83 -11.01 3.75
CA PRO A 72 17.85 -12.39 3.29
C PRO A 72 19.03 -12.74 2.36
N TYR A 73 19.58 -11.79 1.61
CA TYR A 73 20.53 -12.04 0.51
C TYR A 73 21.84 -11.25 0.64
N GLU A 74 22.93 -11.80 0.08
CA GLU A 74 24.27 -11.20 0.15
C GLU A 74 24.42 -9.88 -0.61
N HIS A 75 23.69 -9.70 -1.71
CA HIS A 75 23.78 -8.47 -2.51
C HIS A 75 23.14 -7.26 -1.81
N GLN A 76 22.43 -7.47 -0.70
CA GLN A 76 21.82 -6.42 0.10
C GLN A 76 22.87 -5.90 1.08
N THR A 77 23.22 -4.62 0.93
CA THR A 77 24.32 -3.97 1.66
C THR A 77 23.87 -2.61 2.20
N GLY A 78 24.62 -2.09 3.18
CA GLY A 78 24.34 -0.82 3.86
C GLY A 78 24.39 -0.96 5.38
N ASP A 79 23.89 0.05 6.08
CA ASP A 79 23.67 0.02 7.52
C ASP A 79 22.21 -0.32 7.87
N TYR A 80 21.86 -0.25 9.16
CA TYR A 80 20.49 -0.49 9.62
C TYR A 80 19.50 0.56 9.10
N ALA A 81 19.92 1.80 8.83
CA ALA A 81 19.06 2.83 8.27
C ALA A 81 18.66 2.46 6.83
N ALA A 82 19.62 2.02 6.01
CA ALA A 82 19.36 1.54 4.66
C ALA A 82 18.42 0.32 4.65
N PHE A 83 18.57 -0.59 5.63
CA PHE A 83 17.61 -1.68 5.81
C PHE A 83 16.21 -1.17 6.15
N LEU A 84 16.10 -0.25 7.11
CA LEU A 84 14.81 0.26 7.57
C LEU A 84 14.03 0.93 6.42
N GLU A 85 14.69 1.76 5.63
CA GLU A 85 14.10 2.36 4.42
C GLU A 85 13.55 1.30 3.44
N GLN A 86 14.30 0.20 3.27
CA GLN A 86 13.92 -0.90 2.39
C GLN A 86 12.81 -1.79 2.96
N GLU A 87 12.77 -2.02 4.27
CA GLU A 87 11.82 -2.94 4.92
C GLU A 87 10.46 -2.29 5.22
N VAL A 88 10.40 -0.97 5.40
CA VAL A 88 9.11 -0.27 5.58
C VAL A 88 8.17 -0.65 4.45
N ARG A 89 6.95 -1.07 4.75
CA ARG A 89 5.88 -1.25 3.77
C ARG A 89 4.75 -0.30 4.08
N PHE A 90 3.84 -0.15 3.14
CA PHE A 90 2.67 0.71 3.32
C PHE A 90 1.40 -0.13 3.27
N LEU A 91 0.48 0.17 4.19
CA LEU A 91 -0.91 -0.24 4.09
C LEU A 91 -1.69 0.98 3.61
N THR A 92 -2.64 0.74 2.71
CA THR A 92 -3.41 1.82 2.07
C THR A 92 -4.89 1.58 2.21
N TYR A 93 -5.65 2.66 2.31
CA TYR A 93 -7.11 2.65 2.21
C TYR A 93 -7.57 3.67 1.15
N PRO A 94 -8.32 3.26 0.10
CA PRO A 94 -8.65 1.87 -0.22
C PRO A 94 -7.40 1.03 -0.50
N GLU A 95 -7.52 -0.30 -0.34
CA GLU A 95 -6.38 -1.21 -0.50
C GLU A 95 -5.81 -1.14 -1.91
N VAL A 96 -4.50 -0.88 -2.00
CA VAL A 96 -3.71 -1.01 -3.22
C VAL A 96 -2.74 -2.17 -3.04
N MET A 97 -2.96 -3.23 -3.84
CA MET A 97 -2.09 -4.40 -3.80
C MET A 97 -0.68 -4.01 -4.30
N PRO A 98 0.39 -4.32 -3.55
CA PRO A 98 1.75 -4.03 -4.00
C PRO A 98 2.07 -4.82 -5.27
N GLU A 99 3.11 -4.39 -5.98
CA GLU A 99 3.63 -5.24 -7.04
C GLU A 99 4.15 -6.56 -6.46
N SER A 100 3.95 -7.67 -7.16
CA SER A 100 4.53 -8.95 -6.76
C SER A 100 5.81 -9.14 -7.54
N PHE A 101 6.93 -9.30 -6.85
CA PHE A 101 8.20 -9.63 -7.47
C PHE A 101 8.89 -10.73 -6.71
N GLN A 102 9.73 -11.46 -7.43
CA GLN A 102 10.68 -12.37 -6.82
C GLN A 102 12.02 -11.65 -6.74
N THR A 103 12.60 -11.64 -5.56
CA THR A 103 14.00 -11.30 -5.40
C THR A 103 14.77 -12.61 -5.39
N ALA A 104 15.70 -12.77 -6.31
CA ALA A 104 16.62 -13.90 -6.35
C ALA A 104 17.98 -13.44 -5.82
N GLY A 105 18.68 -14.32 -5.11
CA GLY A 105 20.00 -14.01 -4.60
C GLY A 105 20.59 -15.15 -3.79
N ARG A 106 21.90 -15.14 -3.64
CA ARG A 106 22.57 -16.02 -2.68
C ARG A 106 22.13 -15.61 -1.27
N PHE A 107 21.68 -16.58 -0.47
CA PHE A 107 21.35 -16.35 0.93
C PHE A 107 22.54 -15.78 1.69
N ARG A 108 22.25 -14.82 2.56
CA ARG A 108 23.26 -14.15 3.38
C ARG A 108 23.92 -15.13 4.36
N ARG A 109 25.25 -15.02 4.46
CA ARG A 109 26.16 -15.65 5.41
C ARG A 109 27.01 -14.60 6.14
N THR A 110 27.18 -13.42 5.55
CA THR A 110 27.81 -12.27 6.20
C THR A 110 26.97 -11.77 7.40
N PRO A 111 27.61 -11.21 8.45
CA PRO A 111 26.89 -10.67 9.60
C PRO A 111 25.80 -9.65 9.20
N GLN A 112 24.71 -9.62 9.96
CA GLN A 112 23.67 -8.61 9.80
C GLN A 112 24.15 -7.29 10.42
N PRO A 113 23.88 -6.13 9.79
CA PRO A 113 24.03 -4.85 10.47
C PRO A 113 23.19 -4.81 11.74
N GLU A 114 23.78 -4.30 12.82
CA GLU A 114 23.12 -4.10 14.11
C GLU A 114 22.89 -2.60 14.36
N CYS A 115 21.85 -2.28 15.13
CA CYS A 115 21.60 -0.94 15.65
C CYS A 115 21.11 -1.05 17.09
N GLN A 116 21.78 -0.37 18.02
CA GLN A 116 21.28 -0.23 19.39
C GLN A 116 20.52 1.09 19.50
N LEU A 117 19.32 1.02 20.07
CA LEU A 117 18.53 2.17 20.46
C LEU A 117 18.44 2.20 21.97
N ASP A 118 19.07 3.18 22.62
CA ASP A 118 18.88 3.43 24.05
C ASP A 118 17.49 4.03 24.31
N PRO A 119 17.02 4.07 25.58
CA PRO A 119 15.75 4.70 25.92
C PRO A 119 15.64 6.14 25.38
N ALA A 120 14.49 6.48 24.82
CA ALA A 120 14.20 7.74 24.15
C ALA A 120 15.04 8.04 22.90
N GLN A 121 15.91 7.13 22.43
CA GLN A 121 16.56 7.26 21.13
C GLN A 121 15.64 6.81 20.00
N SER A 122 15.97 7.31 18.81
CA SER A 122 15.26 6.99 17.58
C SER A 122 16.23 6.85 16.42
N ILE A 123 15.90 5.99 15.46
CA ILE A 123 16.49 6.02 14.12
C ILE A 123 15.47 6.60 13.14
N LYS A 124 15.94 7.49 12.25
CA LYS A 124 15.13 8.19 11.26
C LYS A 124 15.66 7.91 9.87
N VAL A 125 14.75 7.61 8.95
CA VAL A 125 15.02 7.51 7.52
C VAL A 125 14.06 8.44 6.78
N SER A 126 14.53 9.05 5.71
CA SER A 126 13.72 9.96 4.92
C SER A 126 14.08 9.89 3.45
N TRP A 127 13.07 9.89 2.59
CA TRP A 127 13.24 9.89 1.15
C TRP A 127 12.15 10.71 0.48
N THR A 128 12.40 11.11 -0.76
CA THR A 128 11.42 11.79 -1.61
C THR A 128 10.76 10.75 -2.52
N THR A 129 9.44 10.82 -2.64
CA THR A 129 8.68 9.96 -3.55
C THR A 129 8.84 10.38 -5.01
N SER A 130 8.33 9.56 -5.93
CA SER A 130 8.23 9.90 -7.35
C SER A 130 6.82 9.66 -7.85
N ALA A 131 6.16 10.70 -8.35
CA ALA A 131 4.84 10.63 -8.97
C ALA A 131 3.80 9.84 -8.12
N ASN A 132 3.38 8.67 -8.58
CA ASN A 132 2.38 7.81 -7.94
C ASN A 132 3.00 6.64 -7.14
N HIS A 133 4.26 6.75 -6.72
CA HIS A 133 4.96 5.77 -5.89
C HIS A 133 5.20 6.32 -4.49
N LEU A 134 5.18 5.47 -3.44
CA LEU A 134 5.59 5.89 -2.09
C LEU A 134 7.05 5.59 -1.76
N LYS A 135 7.70 4.76 -2.56
CA LYS A 135 9.10 4.39 -2.38
C LYS A 135 9.96 4.86 -3.55
N PRO A 136 11.27 5.12 -3.32
CA PRO A 136 12.19 5.42 -4.40
C PRO A 136 12.30 4.21 -5.34
N GLN A 137 12.60 4.46 -6.61
CA GLN A 137 12.65 3.44 -7.67
C GLN A 137 13.70 2.33 -7.39
N ARG A 138 14.65 2.57 -6.48
CA ARG A 138 15.68 1.60 -6.06
C ARG A 138 15.26 0.68 -4.91
N SER A 139 14.04 0.81 -4.39
CA SER A 139 13.56 -0.06 -3.31
C SER A 139 13.30 -1.49 -3.77
N PHE A 140 13.23 -2.45 -2.83
CA PHE A 140 12.97 -3.84 -3.17
C PHE A 140 11.72 -3.98 -4.02
N PRO A 141 11.84 -4.73 -5.14
CA PRO A 141 10.70 -5.13 -5.93
C PRO A 141 9.64 -5.76 -5.01
N GLY A 142 8.49 -5.12 -4.93
CA GLY A 142 7.31 -5.62 -4.21
C GLY A 142 7.01 -4.99 -2.85
N THR A 143 7.79 -3.98 -2.45
CA THR A 143 7.42 -3.08 -1.35
C THR A 143 6.88 -1.73 -1.86
N ASN A 144 6.95 -1.49 -3.17
CA ASN A 144 6.47 -0.26 -3.79
C ASN A 144 4.98 -0.39 -4.15
N ILE A 145 4.22 0.62 -3.75
CA ILE A 145 2.82 0.77 -4.11
C ILE A 145 2.74 1.76 -5.26
N ILE A 146 2.02 1.38 -6.31
CA ILE A 146 1.69 2.28 -7.42
C ILE A 146 0.21 2.59 -7.31
N PHE A 147 -0.12 3.86 -7.07
CA PHE A 147 -1.50 4.30 -7.01
C PHE A 147 -2.13 4.27 -8.41
N PRO A 148 -3.23 3.52 -8.62
CA PRO A 148 -3.82 3.35 -9.94
C PRO A 148 -4.75 4.49 -10.35
N SER A 149 -5.16 5.35 -9.40
CA SER A 149 -6.07 6.45 -9.66
C SER A 149 -5.76 7.64 -8.77
N PRO A 150 -6.07 8.87 -9.21
CA PRO A 150 -6.08 10.04 -8.32
C PRO A 150 -7.09 9.89 -7.17
N GLY A 151 -6.80 10.52 -6.05
CA GLY A 151 -7.71 10.64 -4.91
C GLY A 151 -7.00 10.74 -3.56
N LEU A 152 -7.82 10.79 -2.50
CA LEU A 152 -7.37 10.82 -1.12
C LEU A 152 -7.20 9.39 -0.57
N TYR A 153 -5.97 9.02 -0.22
CA TYR A 153 -5.63 7.71 0.35
C TYR A 153 -5.24 7.83 1.81
N GLY A 154 -5.71 6.92 2.66
CA GLY A 154 -5.17 6.72 4.00
C GLY A 154 -3.96 5.79 3.95
N ILE A 155 -2.86 6.15 4.60
CA ILE A 155 -1.58 5.43 4.57
C ILE A 155 -1.10 5.12 5.98
N LYS A 156 -0.67 3.88 6.21
CA LYS A 156 0.09 3.47 7.40
C LYS A 156 1.42 2.87 6.98
N ALA A 157 2.47 3.15 7.72
CA ALA A 157 3.72 2.40 7.61
C ALA A 157 3.64 1.13 8.47
N ILE A 158 4.21 0.04 7.97
CA ILE A 158 4.39 -1.21 8.70
C ILE A 158 5.83 -1.66 8.55
N VAL A 159 6.44 -2.12 9.64
CA VAL A 159 7.78 -2.70 9.61
C VAL A 159 7.83 -3.90 10.54
N THR A 160 8.55 -4.95 10.12
CA THR A 160 8.92 -6.05 11.01
C THR A 160 10.39 -5.92 11.32
N VAL A 161 10.72 -5.71 12.59
CA VAL A 161 12.12 -5.66 13.05
C VAL A 161 12.47 -6.94 13.80
N LEU A 162 13.75 -7.33 13.72
CA LEU A 162 14.30 -8.47 14.45
C LEU A 162 15.21 -7.94 15.57
N THR A 163 15.06 -8.44 16.79
CA THR A 163 16.01 -8.14 17.88
C THR A 163 17.16 -9.12 17.90
N LYS A 164 18.28 -8.75 18.52
CA LYS A 164 19.43 -9.64 18.71
C LYS A 164 19.09 -10.92 19.50
N GLN A 165 18.06 -10.86 20.35
CA GLN A 165 17.53 -11.99 21.10
C GLN A 165 16.61 -12.90 20.26
N GLY A 166 16.41 -12.60 18.97
CA GLY A 166 15.61 -13.40 18.05
C GLY A 166 14.11 -13.07 18.03
N SER A 167 13.68 -12.00 18.72
CA SER A 167 12.26 -11.60 18.73
C SER A 167 11.91 -10.85 17.45
N ARG A 168 10.77 -11.21 16.82
CA ARG A 168 10.21 -10.49 15.67
C ARG A 168 9.11 -9.56 16.16
N ILE A 169 9.29 -8.26 15.96
CA ILE A 169 8.36 -7.23 16.44
C ILE A 169 7.72 -6.56 15.22
N LEU A 170 6.39 -6.66 15.12
CA LEU A 170 5.60 -5.95 14.12
C LEU A 170 5.20 -4.59 14.66
N LEU A 171 5.50 -3.54 13.92
CA LEU A 171 5.17 -2.17 14.29
C LEU A 171 4.33 -1.51 13.19
N LEU A 172 3.36 -0.70 13.61
CA LEU A 172 2.51 0.09 12.72
C LEU A 172 2.58 1.56 13.12
N SER A 173 2.52 2.46 12.14
CA SER A 173 2.30 3.88 12.38
C SER A 173 0.80 4.20 12.52
N ASN A 174 0.51 5.40 13.02
CA ASN A 174 -0.80 6.01 12.82
C ASN A 174 -1.05 6.27 11.33
N GLU A 175 -2.33 6.40 10.97
CA GLU A 175 -2.76 6.70 9.61
C GLU A 175 -2.49 8.15 9.25
N GLN A 176 -2.07 8.39 8.01
CA GLN A 176 -2.01 9.71 7.40
C GLN A 176 -2.70 9.72 6.06
N ALA A 177 -3.49 10.77 5.83
CA ALA A 177 -4.12 10.98 4.54
C ALA A 177 -3.13 11.66 3.58
N ILE A 178 -3.04 11.16 2.35
CA ILE A 178 -2.31 11.80 1.26
C ILE A 178 -3.20 12.00 0.04
N MET A 179 -2.89 13.02 -0.73
CA MET A 179 -3.52 13.30 -2.01
C MET A 179 -2.65 12.77 -3.15
N ILE A 180 -3.21 11.92 -4.00
CA ILE A 180 -2.61 11.54 -5.27
C ILE A 180 -3.35 12.28 -6.38
N GLY A 181 -2.61 13.03 -7.20
CA GLY A 181 -3.19 13.95 -8.19
C GLY A 181 -3.63 15.28 -7.58
N ASP A 182 -4.49 16.00 -8.30
CA ASP A 182 -4.85 17.40 -8.04
C ASP A 182 -6.23 17.59 -7.38
N ARG A 183 -7.00 16.51 -7.20
CA ARG A 183 -8.40 16.60 -6.73
C ARG A 183 -8.68 15.69 -5.52
N PRO A 184 -9.38 16.21 -4.50
CA PRO A 184 -9.84 15.43 -3.34
C PRO A 184 -11.05 14.57 -3.70
N ILE A 185 -10.82 13.55 -4.53
CA ILE A 185 -11.84 12.56 -4.89
C ILE A 185 -11.60 11.26 -4.15
N ARG A 186 -12.67 10.47 -3.92
CA ARG A 186 -12.51 9.11 -3.40
C ARG A 186 -11.75 8.27 -4.43
N PRO A 187 -10.65 7.58 -4.10
CA PRO A 187 -9.94 6.78 -5.08
C PRO A 187 -10.76 5.59 -5.58
N LYS A 188 -10.39 5.04 -6.74
CA LYS A 188 -10.96 3.76 -7.22
C LYS A 188 -10.45 2.63 -6.33
N PHE A 189 -11.30 1.65 -6.04
CA PHE A 189 -10.87 0.40 -5.40
C PHE A 189 -9.92 -0.32 -6.35
N ALA A 190 -8.70 -0.60 -5.87
CA ALA A 190 -7.63 -1.11 -6.71
C ALA A 190 -7.60 -2.63 -6.79
N THR A 191 -8.51 -3.32 -6.11
CA THR A 191 -8.59 -4.78 -6.03
C THR A 191 -9.99 -5.24 -6.37
N ALA A 192 -10.08 -6.38 -7.05
CA ALA A 192 -11.31 -7.05 -7.40
C ALA A 192 -11.08 -8.57 -7.41
N GLN A 193 -12.15 -9.35 -7.35
CA GLN A 193 -12.08 -10.81 -7.42
C GLN A 193 -12.89 -11.32 -8.60
N ILE A 194 -12.38 -12.31 -9.31
CA ILE A 194 -13.13 -12.98 -10.38
C ILE A 194 -14.22 -13.83 -9.72
N VAL A 195 -15.47 -13.59 -10.08
CA VAL A 195 -16.61 -14.38 -9.59
C VAL A 195 -17.16 -15.33 -10.65
N GLU A 196 -17.11 -14.92 -11.91
CA GLU A 196 -17.64 -15.71 -13.03
C GLU A 196 -16.77 -15.55 -14.27
N PRO A 197 -16.05 -16.60 -14.69
CA PRO A 197 -15.35 -16.61 -15.96
C PRO A 197 -16.23 -17.13 -17.09
N ASP A 198 -16.14 -16.50 -18.26
CA ASP A 198 -16.74 -16.97 -19.51
C ASP A 198 -15.65 -17.13 -20.58
N PRO A 199 -15.00 -18.31 -20.65
CA PRO A 199 -13.93 -18.55 -21.61
C PRO A 199 -14.40 -18.56 -23.06
N ASN A 200 -15.70 -18.79 -23.32
CA ASN A 200 -16.23 -18.83 -24.68
C ASN A 200 -16.32 -17.42 -25.29
N SER A 201 -16.73 -16.43 -24.50
CA SER A 201 -16.75 -15.03 -24.93
C SER A 201 -15.45 -14.28 -24.63
N GLY A 202 -14.52 -14.90 -23.90
CA GLY A 202 -13.28 -14.26 -23.45
C GLY A 202 -13.54 -13.17 -22.39
N MET A 203 -14.59 -13.32 -21.59
CA MET A 203 -15.01 -12.34 -20.60
C MET A 203 -14.84 -12.86 -19.18
N VAL A 204 -14.72 -11.95 -18.22
CA VAL A 204 -14.84 -12.24 -16.78
C VAL A 204 -15.76 -11.23 -16.12
N THR A 205 -16.48 -11.69 -15.10
CA THR A 205 -17.17 -10.82 -14.13
C THR A 205 -16.28 -10.66 -12.91
N LEU A 206 -16.01 -9.40 -12.55
CA LEU A 206 -15.25 -9.02 -11.36
C LEU A 206 -16.20 -8.47 -10.31
N ASP A 207 -16.09 -8.97 -9.08
CA ASP A 207 -16.69 -8.35 -7.90
C ASP A 207 -15.82 -7.16 -7.46
N LEU A 208 -16.45 -5.99 -7.41
CA LEU A 208 -15.84 -4.71 -7.07
C LEU A 208 -16.20 -4.27 -5.65
N GLY A 209 -17.13 -4.96 -4.98
CA GLY A 209 -17.76 -4.52 -3.75
C GLY A 209 -18.70 -3.32 -3.95
N SER A 210 -19.23 -2.80 -2.85
CA SER A 210 -20.01 -1.54 -2.86
C SER A 210 -19.06 -0.33 -2.90
N ASP A 211 -19.54 0.80 -3.42
CA ASP A 211 -18.84 2.09 -3.45
C ASP A 211 -17.62 2.20 -4.40
N HIS A 212 -17.54 1.34 -5.41
CA HIS A 212 -16.51 1.46 -6.44
C HIS A 212 -16.71 2.68 -7.36
N ARG A 213 -15.62 3.08 -8.02
CA ARG A 213 -15.62 4.14 -9.05
C ARG A 213 -15.03 3.64 -10.37
N ILE A 214 -15.11 2.33 -10.61
CA ILE A 214 -14.70 1.70 -11.85
C ILE A 214 -15.61 2.16 -12.98
N GLU A 215 -15.02 2.38 -14.15
CA GLU A 215 -15.67 2.87 -15.36
C GLU A 215 -15.32 1.97 -16.55
N PRO A 216 -16.16 1.92 -17.61
CA PRO A 216 -15.76 1.32 -18.87
C PRO A 216 -14.42 1.89 -19.37
N GLY A 217 -13.55 0.99 -19.85
CA GLY A 217 -12.19 1.30 -20.28
C GLY A 217 -11.12 1.24 -19.18
N ASP A 218 -11.49 1.09 -17.90
CA ASP A 218 -10.53 0.74 -16.86
C ASP A 218 -9.96 -0.67 -17.09
N SER A 219 -8.70 -0.90 -16.74
CA SER A 219 -8.03 -2.19 -16.94
C SER A 219 -7.58 -2.78 -15.62
N PHE A 220 -7.85 -4.07 -15.42
CA PHE A 220 -7.32 -4.86 -14.33
C PHE A 220 -6.27 -5.84 -14.83
N ARG A 221 -5.15 -5.92 -14.12
CA ARG A 221 -4.17 -7.01 -14.27
C ARG A 221 -4.58 -8.17 -13.38
N ILE A 222 -4.79 -9.33 -13.98
CA ILE A 222 -5.00 -10.60 -13.27
C ILE A 222 -3.71 -11.38 -13.36
N ARG A 223 -3.17 -11.76 -12.19
CA ARG A 223 -1.95 -12.57 -12.10
C ARG A 223 -2.25 -13.86 -11.38
N HIS A 224 -1.87 -14.96 -11.99
CA HIS A 224 -1.86 -16.27 -11.36
C HIS A 224 -0.52 -16.95 -11.59
N MET A 225 0.21 -17.21 -10.50
CA MET A 225 1.57 -17.76 -10.55
C MET A 225 2.52 -16.90 -11.43
N PHE A 226 3.62 -17.50 -11.90
CA PHE A 226 4.77 -16.78 -12.46
C PHE A 226 4.66 -16.44 -13.96
N LEU A 227 3.79 -17.12 -14.73
CA LEU A 227 3.71 -16.95 -16.20
C LEU A 227 2.38 -16.40 -16.70
N ALA A 228 1.29 -16.54 -15.94
CA ALA A 228 -0.03 -16.13 -16.41
C ALA A 228 -0.28 -14.66 -16.08
N MET A 229 -0.21 -13.81 -17.10
CA MET A 229 -0.63 -12.41 -17.00
C MET A 229 -1.76 -12.16 -17.98
N TRP A 230 -2.91 -11.81 -17.44
CA TRP A 230 -4.07 -11.40 -18.20
C TRP A 230 -4.37 -9.93 -17.93
N GLN A 231 -4.83 -9.24 -18.95
CA GLN A 231 -5.41 -7.91 -18.84
C GLN A 231 -6.92 -8.01 -19.07
N ALA A 232 -7.70 -7.54 -18.12
CA ALA A 232 -9.15 -7.49 -18.18
C ALA A 232 -9.59 -6.03 -18.33
N THR A 233 -10.06 -5.65 -19.51
CA THR A 233 -10.55 -4.30 -19.80
C THR A 233 -12.06 -4.24 -19.57
N VAL A 234 -12.49 -3.37 -18.67
CA VAL A 234 -13.90 -3.22 -18.29
C VAL A 234 -14.73 -2.71 -19.47
N THR A 235 -15.81 -3.42 -19.78
CA THR A 235 -16.75 -3.06 -20.85
C THR A 235 -18.08 -2.58 -20.29
N GLU A 236 -18.54 -3.17 -19.19
CA GLU A 236 -19.82 -2.87 -18.55
C GLU A 236 -19.66 -2.83 -17.04
N VAL A 237 -20.32 -1.89 -16.38
CA VAL A 237 -20.22 -1.68 -14.94
C VAL A 237 -21.62 -1.72 -14.33
N SER A 238 -21.77 -2.49 -13.26
CA SER A 238 -22.97 -2.56 -12.43
C SER A 238 -22.73 -1.87 -11.07
N GLN A 239 -23.63 -2.04 -10.11
CA GLN A 239 -23.51 -1.42 -8.78
C GLN A 239 -22.40 -2.05 -7.92
N VAL A 240 -22.12 -3.34 -8.11
CA VAL A 240 -21.16 -4.10 -7.28
C VAL A 240 -20.17 -4.94 -8.08
N SER A 241 -20.30 -4.95 -9.41
CA SER A 241 -19.50 -5.79 -10.29
C SER A 241 -19.26 -5.12 -11.63
N CYS A 242 -18.34 -5.67 -12.42
CA CYS A 242 -18.18 -5.29 -13.82
C CYS A 242 -17.90 -6.50 -14.70
N ARG A 243 -18.28 -6.41 -15.98
CA ARG A 243 -17.83 -7.34 -17.01
C ARG A 243 -16.60 -6.75 -17.72
N ALA A 244 -15.61 -7.59 -17.95
CA ALA A 244 -14.36 -7.19 -18.58
C ALA A 244 -13.90 -8.20 -19.62
N ALA A 245 -13.43 -7.69 -20.77
CA ALA A 245 -12.84 -8.48 -21.84
C ALA A 245 -11.40 -8.82 -21.50
N VAL A 246 -11.03 -10.09 -21.64
CA VAL A 246 -9.76 -10.61 -21.19
C VAL A 246 -8.83 -10.88 -22.37
N LYS A 247 -7.60 -10.36 -22.28
CA LYS A 247 -6.52 -10.63 -23.22
C LYS A 247 -5.30 -11.19 -22.50
N THR A 248 -4.66 -12.20 -23.08
CA THR A 248 -3.37 -12.69 -22.59
C THR A 248 -2.27 -11.67 -22.91
N MET A 249 -1.41 -11.38 -21.93
CA MET A 249 -0.29 -10.44 -22.11
C MET A 249 1.00 -11.15 -22.54
N TYR A 250 1.16 -12.44 -22.23
CA TYR A 250 2.36 -13.23 -22.56
C TYR A 250 2.04 -14.73 -22.82
N TYR A 251 2.84 -15.33 -23.71
CA TYR A 251 3.00 -16.77 -24.03
C TYR A 251 2.06 -17.42 -25.07
N GLU A 252 2.68 -18.08 -26.06
CA GLU A 252 2.10 -19.11 -26.95
C GLU A 252 2.12 -20.46 -26.20
N GLY A 253 0.97 -21.11 -26.06
CA GLY A 253 0.76 -22.24 -25.14
C GLY A 253 0.00 -21.84 -23.85
N GLY A 254 -0.75 -20.74 -23.95
CA GLY A 254 -1.16 -19.83 -22.89
C GLY A 254 -1.68 -20.42 -21.56
N PRO A 255 -1.64 -19.61 -20.50
CA PRO A 255 -2.13 -20.01 -19.19
C PRO A 255 -3.61 -20.43 -19.23
N SER A 256 -4.05 -21.19 -18.23
CA SER A 256 -5.48 -21.44 -18.06
C SER A 256 -6.23 -20.11 -17.97
N PHE A 257 -7.39 -20.05 -18.63
CA PHE A 257 -8.29 -18.90 -18.56
C PHE A 257 -8.55 -18.53 -17.09
N PRO A 258 -8.71 -17.24 -16.74
CA PRO A 258 -8.90 -16.85 -15.35
C PRO A 258 -10.04 -17.61 -14.66
N GLN A 259 -9.83 -17.98 -13.39
CA GLN A 259 -10.75 -18.84 -12.63
C GLN A 259 -11.44 -18.06 -11.50
N PRO A 260 -12.58 -18.55 -10.98
CA PRO A 260 -13.22 -17.94 -9.83
C PRO A 260 -12.26 -17.88 -8.64
N GLY A 261 -12.34 -16.79 -7.90
CA GLY A 261 -11.52 -16.56 -6.72
C GLY A 261 -10.17 -15.88 -6.99
N TRP A 262 -9.71 -15.84 -8.25
CA TRP A 262 -8.46 -15.13 -8.60
C TRP A 262 -8.59 -13.63 -8.37
N LYS A 263 -7.52 -13.00 -7.89
CA LYS A 263 -7.47 -11.56 -7.64
C LYS A 263 -7.06 -10.80 -8.90
N ALA A 264 -7.72 -9.66 -9.10
CA ALA A 264 -7.44 -8.70 -10.14
C ALA A 264 -7.02 -7.37 -9.49
N ARG A 265 -6.04 -6.68 -10.07
CA ARG A 265 -5.54 -5.38 -9.59
C ARG A 265 -5.76 -4.32 -10.66
N LEU A 266 -6.34 -3.19 -10.29
CA LEU A 266 -6.50 -2.05 -11.19
C LEU A 266 -5.14 -1.52 -11.64
N GLU A 267 -4.99 -1.29 -12.93
CA GLU A 267 -3.81 -0.66 -13.52
C GLU A 267 -3.99 0.86 -13.60
N PRO A 268 -2.92 1.65 -13.42
CA PRO A 268 -2.95 3.06 -13.80
C PRO A 268 -3.33 3.18 -15.28
N ARG A 269 -4.23 4.11 -15.62
CA ARG A 269 -4.47 4.44 -17.03
C ARG A 269 -3.16 4.95 -17.63
N SER A 270 -2.71 4.31 -18.71
CA SER A 270 -1.65 4.87 -19.54
C SER A 270 -2.20 6.13 -20.19
N ASN A 271 -1.65 7.29 -19.84
CA ASN A 271 -1.88 8.52 -20.60
C ASN A 271 -1.24 8.31 -21.98
N ASN A 272 -2.06 7.97 -22.98
CA ASN A 272 -1.68 8.11 -24.38
C ASN A 272 -1.79 9.58 -24.78
#